data_AF-H9FHT9-F1
#
_entry.id   AF-H9FHT9-F1
#
_cell.length_a   1.000
_cell.length_b   1.000
_cell.length_c   1.000
_cell.angle_alpha   90.00
_cell.angle_beta   90.00
_cell.angle_gamma   90.00
#
_symmetry.space_group_name_H-M   'P 1'
#
loop_
_entity.id
_entity.type
_entity.pdbx_description
1 polymer ?
#
loop_
_entity_poly.entity_id
_entity_poly.type
_entity_poly.pdbx_seq_one_letter_code
_entity_poly.pdbx_strand_id
1 'polypeptide(L)'
;VEASDEPHGVLNFALPSRFVLLQEANITIQLFINREFGSLGAINVTYTTVPGMLSLKNQTVGNLAEPEVDFVPVIGFLILEEGETAAAINITILEDDIPE
;
A
#
# COMPACT_ATOMS: atom_id res chain seq x y z
N VAL A 1 -15.28 -16.52 27.61
CA VAL A 1 -14.71 -15.48 26.75
C VAL A 1 -14.28 -16.19 25.50
N GLU A 2 -15.08 -16.12 24.44
CA GLU A 2 -14.66 -16.63 23.13
C GLU A 2 -13.61 -15.67 22.58
N ALA A 3 -12.44 -16.19 22.24
CA ALA A 3 -11.55 -15.48 21.35
C ALA A 3 -12.24 -15.44 19.99
N SER A 4 -12.35 -14.24 19.39
CA SER A 4 -12.74 -14.07 17.99
C SER A 4 -11.99 -15.08 17.12
N ASP A 5 -12.59 -15.56 16.03
CA ASP A 5 -11.92 -16.45 15.07
C ASP A 5 -10.64 -15.81 14.50
N GLU A 6 -10.56 -14.47 14.49
CA GLU A 6 -9.43 -13.67 14.01
C GLU A 6 -8.91 -12.72 15.10
N PRO A 7 -8.35 -13.21 16.23
CA PRO A 7 -8.06 -12.38 17.38
C PRO A 7 -6.99 -11.31 17.08
N HIS A 8 -6.06 -11.61 16.19
CA HIS A 8 -5.03 -10.69 15.71
C HIS A 8 -5.43 -9.88 14.48
N GLY A 9 -6.65 -10.09 13.97
CA GLY A 9 -7.21 -9.40 12.82
C GLY A 9 -6.67 -9.84 11.47
N VAL A 10 -7.28 -9.28 10.42
CA VAL A 10 -6.97 -9.50 9.01
C VAL A 10 -6.56 -8.18 8.39
N LEU A 11 -5.45 -8.19 7.64
CA LEU A 11 -4.92 -7.01 6.99
C LEU A 11 -5.46 -6.84 5.57
N ASN A 12 -5.83 -5.62 5.23
CA ASN A 12 -6.20 -5.25 3.87
C ASN A 12 -5.83 -3.79 3.57
N PHE A 13 -5.63 -3.45 2.31
CA PHE A 13 -5.60 -2.04 1.93
C PHE A 13 -7.00 -1.44 2.06
N ALA A 14 -7.09 -0.25 2.66
CA ALA A 14 -8.30 0.55 2.66
C ALA A 14 -8.79 0.74 1.21
N LEU A 15 -10.11 0.80 1.00
CA LEU A 15 -10.70 0.92 -0.35
C LEU A 15 -10.03 1.96 -1.25
N PRO A 16 -9.76 3.22 -0.83
CA PRO A 16 -9.10 4.21 -1.68
C PRO A 16 -7.62 3.90 -1.96
N SER A 17 -7.00 2.98 -1.23
CA SER A 17 -5.59 2.58 -1.39
C SER A 17 -5.41 1.27 -2.17
N ARG A 18 -6.50 0.59 -2.56
CA ARG A 18 -6.44 -0.61 -3.41
C ARG A 18 -6.12 -0.28 -4.87
N PHE A 19 -6.62 0.86 -5.34
CA PHE A 19 -6.38 1.40 -6.67
C PHE A 19 -6.23 2.91 -6.54
N VAL A 20 -5.06 3.42 -6.91
CA VAL A 20 -4.79 4.86 -6.96
C VAL A 20 -4.46 5.20 -8.40
N LEU A 21 -5.18 6.17 -8.94
CA LEU A 21 -4.89 6.77 -10.25
C LEU A 21 -4.51 8.22 -10.01
N LEU A 22 -3.31 8.59 -10.42
CA LEU A 22 -2.78 9.93 -10.28
C LEU A 22 -1.85 10.25 -11.45
N GLN A 23 -1.61 11.54 -11.66
CA GLN A 23 -0.53 12.00 -12.54
C GLN A 23 0.81 11.86 -11.80
N GLU A 24 1.86 11.54 -12.54
CA GLU A 24 3.23 11.69 -12.05
C GLU A 24 3.48 13.09 -11.52
N ALA A 25 4.19 13.14 -10.40
CA ALA A 25 4.60 14.35 -9.73
C ALA A 25 5.60 13.96 -8.65
N ASN A 26 6.51 14.87 -8.30
CA ASN A 26 7.41 14.71 -7.15
C ASN A 26 6.66 14.84 -5.82
N ILE A 27 5.82 13.86 -5.50
CA ILE A 27 4.91 13.85 -4.35
C ILE A 27 5.01 12.54 -3.56
N THR A 28 4.75 12.65 -2.26
CA THR A 28 4.56 11.47 -1.41
C THR A 28 3.06 11.26 -1.16
N ILE A 29 2.56 10.09 -1.53
CA ILE A 29 1.20 9.65 -1.25
C ILE A 29 1.18 8.70 -0.05
N GLN A 30 0.00 8.57 0.56
CA GLN A 30 -0.25 7.62 1.64
C GLN A 30 -1.19 6.51 1.17
N LEU A 31 -0.75 5.26 1.34
CA LEU A 31 -1.63 4.10 1.21
C LEU A 31 -1.97 3.61 2.62
N PHE A 32 -3.25 3.40 2.89
CA PHE A 32 -3.75 3.00 4.20
C PHE A 32 -3.96 1.50 4.27
N ILE A 33 -3.45 0.89 5.33
CA ILE A 33 -3.66 -0.51 5.70
C ILE A 33 -4.67 -0.54 6.85
N ASN A 34 -5.71 -1.36 6.70
CA ASN A 34 -6.69 -1.66 7.73
C ASN A 34 -6.38 -3.02 8.36
N ARG A 35 -6.59 -3.14 9.67
CA ARG A 35 -6.63 -4.37 10.45
C ARG A 35 -8.05 -4.56 10.96
N GLU A 36 -8.76 -5.54 10.41
CA GLU A 36 -10.18 -5.80 10.65
C GLU A 36 -10.39 -7.08 11.45
N PHE A 37 -11.57 -7.25 12.05
CA PHE A 37 -12.03 -8.45 12.77
C PHE A 37 -11.28 -8.85 14.06
N GLY A 38 -10.17 -8.17 14.37
CA GLY A 38 -9.48 -8.25 15.65
C GLY A 38 -8.28 -7.31 15.75
N SER A 39 -7.95 -6.90 16.97
CA SER A 39 -6.79 -6.03 17.24
C SER A 39 -6.02 -6.42 18.50
N LEU A 40 -6.15 -7.69 18.93
CA LEU A 40 -5.44 -8.21 20.09
C LEU A 40 -3.95 -8.37 19.78
N GLY A 41 -3.09 -7.84 20.66
CA GLY A 41 -1.64 -7.88 20.50
C GLY A 41 -1.11 -7.02 19.36
N ALA A 42 0.19 -6.72 19.44
CA ALA A 42 0.90 -6.02 18.39
C ALA A 42 1.21 -6.96 17.21
N ILE A 43 1.16 -6.43 15.99
CA ILE A 43 1.58 -7.14 14.78
C ILE A 43 2.62 -6.33 14.01
N ASN A 44 3.51 -7.03 13.32
CA ASN A 44 4.50 -6.43 12.42
C ASN A 44 4.08 -6.68 10.97
N VAL A 45 3.89 -5.61 10.21
CA VAL A 45 3.50 -5.64 8.81
C VAL A 45 4.67 -5.19 7.96
N THR A 46 5.31 -6.15 7.28
CA THR A 46 6.38 -5.87 6.30
C THR A 46 5.80 -5.62 4.91
N TYR A 47 6.34 -4.65 4.19
CA TYR A 47 5.89 -4.30 2.84
C TYR A 47 7.06 -3.98 1.92
N THR A 48 6.83 -4.18 0.62
CA THR A 48 7.76 -3.78 -0.44
C THR A 48 6.97 -3.27 -1.64
N THR A 49 7.47 -2.23 -2.30
CA THR A 49 7.04 -1.86 -3.65
C THR A 49 7.67 -2.81 -4.67
N VAL A 50 6.96 -3.11 -5.76
CA VAL A 50 7.47 -3.91 -6.88
C VAL A 50 7.09 -3.23 -8.19
N PRO A 51 7.89 -3.37 -9.27
CA PRO A 51 7.48 -2.93 -10.59
C PRO A 51 6.17 -3.61 -10.98
N GLY A 52 5.22 -2.88 -11.56
CA GLY A 52 3.95 -3.47 -11.93
C GLY A 52 2.95 -2.53 -12.56
N MET A 53 1.95 -3.12 -13.22
CA MET A 53 0.77 -2.46 -13.74
C MET A 53 -0.46 -3.14 -13.12
N LEU A 54 -1.35 -2.36 -12.49
CA LEU A 54 -2.68 -2.84 -12.17
C LEU A 54 -3.49 -2.89 -13.47
N SER A 55 -3.36 -4.00 -14.21
CA SER A 55 -4.18 -4.23 -15.40
C SER A 55 -5.62 -4.46 -14.96
N LEU A 56 -6.41 -3.39 -14.91
CA LEU A 56 -7.84 -3.53 -15.18
C LEU A 56 -7.92 -3.99 -16.64
N LYS A 57 -8.40 -5.23 -16.85
CA LYS A 57 -8.57 -5.78 -18.20
C LYS A 57 -9.19 -4.70 -19.09
N ASN A 58 -8.43 -4.25 -20.09
CA ASN A 58 -8.79 -3.28 -21.13
C ASN A 58 -8.56 -1.78 -20.84
N GLN A 59 -7.82 -1.36 -19.80
CA GLN A 59 -7.69 0.08 -19.49
C GLN A 59 -6.29 0.71 -19.61
N THR A 60 -5.21 -0.05 -19.74
CA THR A 60 -3.88 0.53 -19.95
C THR A 60 -3.07 -0.31 -20.94
N VAL A 61 -2.70 0.32 -22.06
CA VAL A 61 -1.57 -0.07 -22.90
C VAL A 61 -0.48 0.92 -22.49
N GLY A 62 0.27 0.61 -21.45
CA GLY A 62 1.33 1.46 -20.89
C GLY A 62 2.50 0.59 -20.43
N ASN A 63 3.66 1.20 -20.19
CA ASN A 63 4.80 0.49 -19.63
C ASN A 63 4.55 0.18 -18.15
N LEU A 64 5.38 -0.69 -17.58
CA LEU A 64 5.37 -0.90 -16.14
C LEU A 64 6.12 0.27 -15.50
N ALA A 65 5.59 0.82 -14.41
CA ALA A 65 6.35 1.79 -13.63
C ALA A 65 7.69 1.18 -13.18
N GLU A 66 8.78 1.87 -13.47
CA GLU A 66 10.16 1.51 -13.18
C GLU A 66 10.64 2.14 -11.85
N PRO A 67 11.33 1.37 -11.00
CA PRO A 67 11.86 1.88 -9.74
C PRO A 67 13.02 2.85 -10.01
N GLU A 68 13.11 3.90 -9.19
CA GLU A 68 14.05 5.03 -9.32
C GLU A 68 13.81 5.93 -10.55
N VAL A 69 12.78 5.63 -11.34
CA VAL A 69 12.34 6.44 -12.49
C VAL A 69 10.96 7.03 -12.18
N ASP A 70 9.96 6.18 -11.96
CA ASP A 70 8.56 6.58 -11.72
C ASP A 70 8.19 6.66 -10.24
N PHE A 71 8.94 5.94 -9.39
CA PHE A 71 8.74 5.93 -7.95
C PHE A 71 10.01 5.56 -7.19
N VAL A 72 10.09 5.98 -5.93
CA VAL A 72 11.16 5.54 -5.01
C VAL A 72 10.81 4.16 -4.44
N PRO A 73 11.60 3.11 -4.68
CA PRO A 73 11.33 1.79 -4.14
C PRO A 73 11.47 1.78 -2.62
N VAL A 74 10.51 1.16 -1.94
CA VAL A 74 10.47 1.06 -0.48
C VAL A 74 10.43 -0.41 -0.07
N ILE A 75 11.30 -0.77 0.86
CA ILE A 75 11.20 -1.99 1.67
C ILE A 75 11.12 -1.53 3.12
N GLY A 76 10.07 -1.92 3.82
CA GLY A 76 9.82 -1.39 5.15
C GLY A 76 8.94 -2.29 5.99
N PHE A 77 8.68 -1.81 7.20
CA PHE A 77 7.70 -2.39 8.09
C PHE A 77 7.00 -1.30 8.89
N LEU A 78 5.81 -1.64 9.39
CA LEU A 78 5.10 -0.87 10.40
C LEU A 78 4.62 -1.82 11.50
N ILE A 79 4.47 -1.29 12.71
CA ILE A 79 3.88 -2.01 13.83
C ILE A 79 2.50 -1.42 14.05
N LEU A 80 1.49 -2.29 14.12
CA LEU A 80 0.19 -1.95 14.67
C LEU A 80 0.15 -2.51 16.09
N GLU A 81 0.16 -1.63 17.08
CA GLU A 81 0.06 -1.98 18.49
C GLU A 81 -1.31 -2.59 18.81
N GLU A 82 -1.45 -3.15 20.02
CA GLU A 82 -2.75 -3.63 20.47
C GLU A 82 -3.80 -2.51 20.44
N GLY A 83 -4.95 -2.80 19.85
CA GLY A 83 -6.03 -1.82 19.66
C GLY A 83 -5.89 -0.96 18.41
N GLU A 84 -4.73 -0.90 17.76
CA GLU A 84 -4.56 -0.16 16.50
C GLU A 84 -5.13 -0.93 15.32
N THR A 85 -5.96 -0.26 14.53
CA THR A 85 -6.71 -0.85 13.43
C THR A 85 -6.37 -0.26 12.06
N ALA A 86 -5.50 0.74 12.00
CA ALA A 86 -5.07 1.34 10.75
C ALA A 86 -3.68 1.95 10.83
N ALA A 87 -2.94 1.89 9.73
CA ALA A 87 -1.66 2.57 9.56
C ALA A 87 -1.50 3.05 8.10
N ALA A 88 -0.57 3.97 7.88
CA ALA A 88 -0.24 4.47 6.55
C ALA A 88 1.17 4.04 6.14
N ILE A 89 1.34 3.69 4.87
CA ILE A 89 2.64 3.58 4.21
C ILE A 89 2.82 4.76 3.25
N ASN A 90 4.02 5.33 3.25
CA ASN A 90 4.36 6.46 2.39
C ASN A 90 5.03 5.94 1.13
N ILE A 91 4.51 6.34 -0.03
CA ILE A 91 5.08 6.02 -1.34
C ILE A 91 5.42 7.32 -2.04
N THR A 92 6.66 7.46 -2.52
CA THR A 92 7.07 8.65 -3.27
C THR A 92 7.02 8.35 -4.75
N ILE A 93 6.23 9.16 -5.45
CA ILE A 93 6.08 9.16 -6.89
C ILE A 93 7.03 10.22 -7.43
N LEU A 94 7.61 9.93 -8.59
CA LEU A 94 8.57 10.79 -9.26
C LEU A 94 7.93 11.35 -10.53
N GLU A 95 8.47 12.46 -11.00
CA GLU A 95 8.14 13.03 -12.30
C GLU A 95 9.38 12.94 -13.17
N ASP A 96 9.24 12.38 -14.36
CA ASP A 96 10.30 12.31 -15.36
C ASP A 96 9.89 13.01 -16.67
N ASP A 97 10.78 12.95 -17.67
CA ASP A 97 10.55 13.56 -18.99
C ASP A 97 10.06 12.52 -20.05
N ILE A 98 9.71 11.30 -19.64
CA ILE A 98 9.28 10.19 -20.48
C ILE A 98 7.74 10.21 -20.60
N PRO A 99 7.18 10.24 -21.83
CA PRO A 99 5.74 10.13 -21.99
C PRO A 99 5.22 8.69 -21.76
N GLU A 100 4.29 8.52 -20.82
CA GLU A 100 3.53 7.28 -20.54
C GLU A 100 2.21 7.15 -21.34
#